data_AF-A0A160N0L7-F1
#
_entry.id   AF-A0A160N0L7-F1
#
_cell.length_a   1.000
_cell.length_b   1.000
_cell.length_c   1.000
_cell.angle_alpha   90.00
_cell.angle_beta   90.00
_cell.angle_gamma   90.00
#
_symmetry.space_group_name_H-M   'P 1'
#
loop_
_entity.id
_entity.type
_entity.pdbx_description
1 polymer ?
#
loop_
_entity_poly.entity_id
_entity_poly.type
_entity_poly.pdbx_seq_one_letter_code
_entity_poly.pdbx_strand_id
1 'polypeptide(L)'
;MKARPYAALIAGLLLAGAAHADQASQIRAEHAWIRVMPAGLPAGGYVTLHNGGDEAATLTGASSADYGHVMLHESTTEGGMGRMKMIDKLTIPAHGEVALAPGGYHLMLMHGSAAVRAGAQVPVTLQFADGSKTTVQFLARPANAVDAGPDAATGHEH
;
A
#
# COMPACT_ATOMS: atom_id res chain seq x y z
N MET A 1 -67.21 37.85 0.06
CA MET A 1 -66.75 36.52 -0.37
C MET A 1 -65.23 36.59 -0.55
N LYS A 2 -64.46 35.98 0.34
CA LYS A 2 -62.99 36.05 0.37
C LYS A 2 -62.46 34.62 0.43
N ALA A 3 -61.70 34.22 -0.58
CA ALA A 3 -60.87 33.04 -0.52
C ALA A 3 -59.56 33.33 -1.28
N ARG A 4 -58.46 33.40 -0.54
CA ARG A 4 -57.12 33.10 -1.03
C ARG A 4 -56.55 32.11 -0.01
N PRO A 5 -56.03 30.96 -0.46
CA PRO A 5 -54.83 30.51 0.23
C PRO A 5 -53.77 29.89 -0.68
N TYR A 6 -52.55 30.41 -0.51
CA TYR A 6 -51.26 29.70 -0.50
C TYR A 6 -50.82 28.94 -1.75
N ALA A 7 -50.04 29.63 -2.58
CA ALA A 7 -49.00 28.97 -3.38
C ALA A 7 -47.88 28.51 -2.44
N ALA A 8 -47.82 27.22 -2.16
CA ALA A 8 -46.71 26.60 -1.42
C ALA A 8 -45.54 26.39 -2.39
N LEU A 9 -44.48 27.19 -2.25
CA LEU A 9 -43.18 26.96 -2.88
C LEU A 9 -42.49 25.82 -2.14
N ILE A 10 -42.44 24.64 -2.75
CA ILE A 10 -41.63 23.51 -2.29
C ILE A 10 -40.18 23.80 -2.70
N ALA A 11 -39.36 24.24 -1.74
CA ALA A 11 -37.92 24.32 -1.91
C ALA A 11 -37.34 22.89 -1.90
N GLY A 12 -36.98 22.38 -3.08
CA GLY A 12 -36.28 21.11 -3.23
C GLY A 12 -34.87 21.21 -2.65
N LEU A 13 -34.67 20.62 -1.48
CA LEU A 13 -33.36 20.43 -0.88
C LEU A 13 -32.61 19.37 -1.71
N LEU A 14 -31.73 19.82 -2.61
CA LEU A 14 -30.78 18.96 -3.31
C LEU A 14 -29.78 18.39 -2.28
N LEU A 15 -30.08 17.20 -1.75
CA LEU A 15 -29.10 16.39 -1.05
C LEU A 15 -28.09 15.88 -2.08
N ALA A 16 -27.05 16.67 -2.35
CA ALA A 16 -25.86 16.19 -3.03
C ALA A 16 -25.18 15.20 -2.08
N GLY A 17 -25.47 13.91 -2.23
CA GLY A 17 -24.74 12.86 -1.53
C GLY A 17 -23.26 12.97 -1.93
N ALA A 18 -22.41 13.32 -0.97
CA ALA A 18 -20.97 13.18 -1.15
C ALA A 18 -20.71 11.68 -1.37
N ALA A 19 -20.35 11.30 -2.60
CA ALA A 19 -19.80 9.99 -2.84
C ALA A 19 -18.46 9.95 -2.10
N HIS A 20 -18.42 9.30 -0.93
CA HIS A 20 -17.17 9.02 -0.26
C HIS A 20 -16.38 8.08 -1.17
N ALA A 21 -15.29 8.57 -1.73
CA ALA A 21 -14.36 7.72 -2.45
C ALA A 21 -13.70 6.77 -1.45
N ASP A 22 -13.61 5.48 -1.80
CA ASP A 22 -12.95 4.50 -0.97
C ASP A 22 -11.45 4.79 -0.88
N GLN A 23 -10.80 4.38 0.22
CA GLN A 23 -9.39 4.66 0.47
C GLN A 23 -8.49 4.09 -0.63
N ALA A 24 -8.75 2.86 -1.08
CA ALA A 24 -7.92 2.20 -2.08
C ALA A 24 -7.88 2.95 -3.42
N SER A 25 -9.00 3.54 -3.86
CA SER A 25 -9.04 4.33 -5.11
C SER A 25 -8.27 5.65 -5.02
N GLN A 26 -7.98 6.14 -3.81
CA GLN A 26 -7.18 7.35 -3.58
C GLN A 26 -5.67 7.07 -3.45
N ILE A 27 -5.28 5.80 -3.32
CA ILE A 27 -3.87 5.41 -3.18
C ILE A 27 -3.24 5.14 -4.54
N ARG A 28 -2.12 5.82 -4.80
CA ARG A 28 -1.18 5.47 -5.87
C ARG A 28 0.05 4.81 -5.28
N ALA A 29 0.46 3.70 -5.87
CA ALA A 29 1.66 2.97 -5.48
C ALA A 29 2.77 3.19 -6.51
N GLU A 30 3.95 3.55 -6.04
CA GLU A 30 5.13 3.78 -6.87
C GLU A 30 6.31 2.96 -6.36
N HIS A 31 7.25 2.67 -7.26
CA HIS A 31 8.49 1.95 -6.94
C HIS A 31 8.26 0.63 -6.20
N ALA A 32 7.22 -0.13 -6.55
CA ALA A 32 6.90 -1.39 -5.89
C ALA A 32 7.89 -2.52 -6.28
N TRP A 33 8.60 -3.07 -5.31
CA TRP A 33 9.56 -4.14 -5.54
C TRP A 33 9.71 -5.10 -4.35
N ILE A 34 10.08 -6.35 -4.63
CA ILE A 34 10.34 -7.38 -3.62
C ILE A 34 11.81 -7.77 -3.67
N ARG A 35 12.48 -7.75 -2.53
CA ARG A 35 13.79 -8.37 -2.36
C ARG A 35 13.62 -9.86 -2.19
N VAL A 36 13.86 -10.63 -3.24
CA VAL A 36 13.72 -12.09 -3.18
C VAL A 36 14.82 -12.69 -2.32
N MET A 37 14.44 -13.72 -1.55
CA MET A 37 15.34 -14.48 -0.70
C MET A 37 15.29 -15.96 -1.11
N PRO A 38 16.32 -16.75 -0.79
CA PRO A 38 16.29 -18.21 -0.96
C PRO A 38 15.03 -18.83 -0.33
N ALA A 39 14.58 -19.96 -0.89
CA ALA A 39 13.39 -20.65 -0.42
C ALA A 39 13.45 -20.92 1.10
N GLY A 40 12.35 -20.65 1.79
CA GLY A 40 12.23 -20.80 3.24
C GLY A 40 12.64 -19.58 4.07
N LEU A 41 13.26 -18.56 3.47
CA LEU A 41 13.56 -17.30 4.15
C LEU A 41 12.49 -16.23 3.84
N PRO A 42 12.18 -15.33 4.80
CA PRO A 42 11.23 -14.25 4.58
C PRO A 42 11.81 -13.22 3.61
N ALA A 43 11.01 -12.81 2.62
CA ALA A 43 11.33 -11.72 1.70
C ALA A 43 10.83 -10.37 2.23
N GLY A 44 11.40 -9.28 1.71
CA GLY A 44 10.97 -7.91 2.01
C GLY A 44 10.30 -7.27 0.80
N GLY A 45 9.12 -6.68 0.98
CA GLY A 45 8.39 -5.92 -0.04
C GLY A 45 8.38 -4.44 0.30
N TYR A 46 8.68 -3.63 -0.71
CA TYR A 46 8.93 -2.20 -0.60
C TYR A 46 8.11 -1.46 -1.65
N VAL A 47 7.53 -0.33 -1.27
CA VAL A 47 6.63 0.48 -2.11
C VAL A 47 6.44 1.86 -1.47
N THR A 48 6.33 2.90 -2.30
CA THR A 48 5.87 4.21 -1.84
C THR A 48 4.38 4.35 -2.11
N LEU A 49 3.60 4.66 -1.08
CA LEU A 49 2.16 4.85 -1.18
C LEU A 49 1.85 6.34 -1.05
N HIS A 50 1.27 6.93 -2.08
CA HIS A 50 0.80 8.32 -2.09
C HIS A 50 -0.72 8.35 -1.95
N ASN A 51 -1.23 9.14 -1.03
CA ASN A 51 -2.66 9.34 -0.83
C ASN A 51 -3.09 10.66 -1.45
N GLY A 52 -3.87 10.58 -2.53
CA GLY A 52 -4.43 11.75 -3.20
C GLY A 52 -5.72 12.30 -2.55
N GLY A 53 -6.30 11.57 -1.60
CA GLY A 53 -7.56 11.91 -0.95
C GLY A 53 -7.42 12.95 0.15
N ASP A 54 -8.57 13.52 0.54
CA ASP A 54 -8.69 14.55 1.58
C ASP A 54 -8.68 13.97 3.01
N GLU A 55 -8.77 12.65 3.15
CA GLU A 55 -8.73 11.93 4.42
C GLU A 55 -7.53 10.97 4.50
N ALA A 56 -7.06 10.68 5.72
CA ALA A 56 -5.99 9.71 5.90
C ALA A 56 -6.49 8.29 5.60
N ALA A 57 -5.72 7.54 4.80
CA ALA A 57 -5.96 6.13 4.56
C ALA A 57 -5.24 5.28 5.61
N THR A 58 -5.77 4.09 5.93
CA THR A 58 -5.13 3.17 6.88
C THR A 58 -4.96 1.81 6.21
N LEU A 59 -3.73 1.45 5.92
CA LEU A 59 -3.36 0.12 5.45
C LEU A 59 -3.35 -0.84 6.63
N THR A 60 -4.14 -1.92 6.57
CA THR A 60 -4.28 -2.90 7.67
C THR A 60 -3.71 -4.26 7.33
N GLY A 61 -3.30 -4.47 6.07
CA GLY A 61 -2.71 -5.73 5.66
C GLY A 61 -2.43 -5.81 4.17
N ALA A 62 -1.86 -6.94 3.77
CA ALA A 62 -1.62 -7.28 2.39
C ALA A 62 -1.76 -8.79 2.17
N SER A 63 -1.92 -9.22 0.92
CA SER A 63 -1.96 -10.64 0.54
C SER A 63 -1.44 -10.84 -0.87
N SER A 64 -0.98 -12.05 -1.18
CA SER A 64 -0.56 -12.44 -2.52
C SER A 64 -0.83 -13.93 -2.73
N ALA A 65 -1.13 -14.35 -3.96
CA ALA A 65 -1.25 -15.77 -4.27
C ALA A 65 0.11 -16.48 -4.28
N ASP A 66 1.20 -15.72 -4.42
CA ASP A 66 2.57 -16.23 -4.50
C ASP A 66 3.26 -16.37 -3.15
N TYR A 67 2.62 -15.92 -2.08
CA TYR A 67 3.16 -15.97 -0.71
C TYR A 67 2.08 -16.46 0.26
N GLY A 68 2.45 -17.37 1.16
CA GLY A 68 1.54 -17.88 2.18
C GLY A 68 1.07 -16.81 3.17
N HIS A 69 1.94 -15.85 3.51
CA HIS A 69 1.60 -14.72 4.38
C HIS A 69 2.29 -13.43 3.93
N VAL A 70 1.60 -12.30 4.09
CA VAL A 70 2.15 -10.96 3.90
C VAL A 70 1.75 -10.10 5.10
N MET A 71 2.73 -9.55 5.81
CA MET A 71 2.53 -8.88 7.10
C MET A 71 3.19 -7.51 7.09
N LEU A 72 2.60 -6.52 7.77
CA LEU A 72 3.19 -5.19 7.94
C LEU A 72 4.21 -5.21 9.07
N HIS A 73 5.42 -4.78 8.80
CA HIS A 73 6.51 -4.75 9.77
C HIS A 73 7.19 -3.38 9.78
N GLU A 74 7.71 -3.00 10.94
CA GLU A 74 8.58 -1.85 11.14
C GLU A 74 9.97 -2.34 11.55
N SER A 75 11.00 -1.85 10.87
CA SER A 75 12.38 -2.02 11.29
C SER A 75 12.81 -0.82 12.10
N THR A 76 13.40 -1.04 13.27
CA THR A 76 13.99 0.00 14.10
C THR A 76 15.40 -0.40 14.52
N THR A 77 16.24 0.58 14.82
CA THR A 77 17.54 0.32 15.45
C THR A 77 17.48 0.85 16.87
N GLU A 78 17.63 -0.03 17.85
CA GLU A 78 17.67 0.35 19.27
C GLU A 78 18.97 -0.16 19.88
N GLY A 79 19.78 0.74 20.43
CA GLY A 79 21.06 0.38 21.06
C GLY A 79 22.09 -0.25 20.11
N GLY A 80 22.03 0.07 18.80
CA GLY A 80 22.89 -0.52 17.78
C GLY A 80 22.44 -1.90 17.29
N MET A 81 21.30 -2.40 17.76
CA MET A 81 20.72 -3.68 17.34
C MET A 81 19.46 -3.44 16.49
N GLY A 82 19.44 -4.02 15.30
CA GLY A 82 18.26 -4.01 14.45
C GLY A 82 17.14 -4.86 15.05
N ARG A 83 15.93 -4.30 15.12
CA ARG A 83 14.71 -4.99 15.51
C ARG A 83 13.68 -4.89 14.40
N MET A 84 12.92 -5.95 14.22
CA MET A 84 11.78 -5.98 13.30
C MET A 84 10.55 -6.33 14.12
N LYS A 85 9.51 -5.51 14.03
CA LYS A 85 8.28 -5.67 14.78
C LYS A 85 7.09 -5.68 13.82
N MET A 86 6.19 -6.65 13.97
CA MET A 86 4.92 -6.64 13.28
C MET A 86 4.03 -5.49 13.79
N ILE A 87 3.35 -4.81 12.87
CA ILE A 87 2.36 -3.78 13.17
C ILE A 87 1.02 -4.16 12.53
N ASP A 88 -0.08 -3.80 13.17
CA ASP A 88 -1.42 -4.14 12.68
C ASP A 88 -1.93 -3.16 11.62
N LYS A 89 -1.36 -1.95 11.58
CA LYS A 89 -1.79 -0.90 10.66
C LYS A 89 -0.70 0.13 10.39
N LEU A 90 -0.81 0.78 9.24
CA LEU A 90 0.04 1.87 8.79
C LEU A 90 -0.83 3.00 8.22
N THR A 91 -0.75 4.19 8.80
CA THR A 91 -1.52 5.36 8.37
C THR A 91 -0.79 6.08 7.25
N ILE A 92 -1.49 6.40 6.17
CA ILE A 92 -1.01 7.21 5.06
C ILE A 92 -1.74 8.57 5.12
N PRO A 93 -1.05 9.68 5.44
CA PRO A 93 -1.70 10.99 5.63
C PRO A 93 -2.46 11.46 4.39
N ALA A 94 -3.52 12.25 4.57
CA ALA A 94 -4.20 12.95 3.47
C ALA A 94 -3.22 13.83 2.69
N HIS A 95 -3.30 13.80 1.36
CA HIS A 95 -2.36 14.47 0.44
C HIS A 95 -0.87 14.19 0.72
N GLY A 96 -0.57 13.10 1.42
CA GLY A 96 0.77 12.74 1.86
C GLY A 96 1.21 11.38 1.29
N GLU A 97 2.34 10.91 1.80
CA GLU A 97 2.91 9.63 1.38
C GLU A 97 3.54 8.89 2.56
N VAL A 98 3.69 7.58 2.38
CA VAL A 98 4.47 6.71 3.26
C VAL A 98 5.32 5.78 2.42
N ALA A 99 6.61 5.72 2.72
CA ALA A 99 7.54 4.79 2.11
C ALA A 99 7.68 3.52 2.95
N LEU A 100 7.39 2.37 2.34
CA LEU A 100 7.84 1.07 2.84
C LEU A 100 9.21 0.81 2.20
N ALA A 101 10.28 1.05 2.96
CA ALA A 101 11.67 1.02 2.52
C ALA A 101 12.57 0.20 3.47
N PRO A 102 13.71 -0.34 3.02
CA PRO A 102 14.67 -1.03 3.87
C PRO A 102 15.10 -0.16 5.06
N GLY A 103 15.06 -0.74 6.26
CA GLY A 103 15.38 -0.02 7.50
C GLY A 103 14.21 0.76 8.11
N GLY A 104 13.04 0.79 7.46
CA GLY A 104 11.80 1.34 8.01
C GLY A 104 10.63 0.35 7.91
N TYR A 105 9.46 0.84 7.49
CA TYR A 105 8.29 -0.01 7.22
C TYR A 105 8.54 -0.92 6.01
N HIS A 106 8.01 -2.14 6.04
CA HIS A 106 8.07 -3.07 4.92
C HIS A 106 6.99 -4.14 5.02
N LEU A 107 6.71 -4.78 3.89
CA LEU A 107 5.95 -6.02 3.86
C LEU A 107 6.91 -7.18 4.13
N MET A 108 6.69 -7.94 5.19
CA MET A 108 7.34 -9.23 5.38
C MET A 108 6.53 -10.29 4.63
N LEU A 109 7.13 -10.90 3.61
CA LEU A 109 6.48 -11.94 2.81
C LEU A 109 7.06 -13.32 3.18
N MET A 110 6.20 -14.22 3.64
CA MET A 110 6.59 -15.57 4.07
C MET A 110 6.07 -16.64 3.11
N HIS A 111 6.80 -17.76 3.04
CA HIS A 111 6.46 -18.92 2.22
C HIS A 111 6.23 -18.55 0.74
N GLY A 112 7.25 -17.94 0.12
CA GLY A 112 7.22 -17.62 -1.31
C GLY A 112 7.18 -18.87 -2.18
N SER A 113 6.40 -18.83 -3.25
CA SER A 113 6.30 -19.89 -4.25
C SER A 113 7.59 -20.00 -5.07
N ALA A 114 7.82 -21.16 -5.70
CA ALA A 114 8.97 -21.37 -6.58
C ALA A 114 8.96 -20.47 -7.83
N ALA A 115 7.83 -19.83 -8.16
CA ALA A 115 7.71 -18.90 -9.27
C ALA A 115 8.30 -17.51 -8.96
N VAL A 116 8.47 -17.16 -7.68
CA VAL A 116 9.02 -15.87 -7.27
C VAL A 116 10.54 -15.87 -7.39
N ARG A 117 11.01 -15.44 -8.56
CA ARG A 117 12.43 -15.26 -8.89
C ARG A 117 12.68 -13.84 -9.40
N ALA A 118 13.94 -13.40 -9.40
CA ALA A 118 14.31 -12.09 -9.93
C ALA A 118 13.74 -11.87 -11.35
N GLY A 119 13.17 -10.69 -11.58
CA GLY A 119 12.47 -10.31 -12.82
C GLY A 119 10.98 -10.67 -12.87
N ALA A 120 10.47 -11.48 -11.94
CA ALA A 120 9.03 -11.77 -11.88
C ALA A 120 8.22 -10.54 -11.43
N GLN A 121 6.99 -10.43 -11.94
CA GLN A 121 6.00 -9.50 -11.41
C GLN A 121 5.09 -10.26 -10.45
N VAL A 122 5.03 -9.81 -9.21
CA VAL A 122 4.24 -10.43 -8.14
C VAL A 122 3.07 -9.50 -7.80
N PRO A 123 1.82 -9.93 -8.01
CA PRO A 123 0.65 -9.17 -7.58
C PRO A 123 0.53 -9.22 -6.05
N VAL A 124 0.46 -8.06 -5.41
CA VAL A 124 0.20 -7.93 -3.97
C VAL A 124 -1.03 -7.06 -3.78
N THR A 125 -2.02 -7.59 -3.06
CA THR A 125 -3.28 -6.90 -2.74
C THR A 125 -3.17 -6.23 -1.39
N LEU A 126 -3.10 -4.90 -1.39
CA LEU A 126 -3.14 -4.04 -0.22
C LEU A 126 -4.59 -3.91 0.28
N GLN A 127 -4.77 -3.95 1.60
CA GLN A 127 -6.08 -3.94 2.25
C GLN A 127 -6.19 -2.77 3.22
N PHE A 128 -7.27 -2.01 3.12
CA PHE A 128 -7.49 -0.79 3.90
C PHE A 128 -8.60 -0.97 4.93
N ALA A 129 -8.59 -0.09 5.94
CA ALA A 129 -9.49 -0.15 7.09
C ALA A 129 -10.99 0.02 6.73
N ASP A 130 -11.31 0.68 5.62
CA ASP A 130 -12.67 0.81 5.10
C ASP A 130 -13.17 -0.44 4.35
N GLY A 131 -12.33 -1.48 4.27
CA GLY A 131 -12.60 -2.73 3.57
C GLY A 131 -12.24 -2.72 2.08
N SER A 132 -11.83 -1.57 1.54
CA SER A 132 -11.36 -1.44 0.16
C SER A 132 -9.99 -2.10 -0.03
N LYS A 133 -9.68 -2.45 -1.29
CA LYS A 133 -8.46 -3.16 -1.68
C LYS A 133 -7.94 -2.66 -3.01
N THR A 134 -6.61 -2.61 -3.15
CA THR A 134 -5.97 -2.37 -4.44
C THR A 134 -4.84 -3.37 -4.65
N THR A 135 -4.67 -3.83 -5.90
CA THR A 135 -3.58 -4.74 -6.27
C THR A 135 -2.48 -3.96 -6.94
N VAL A 136 -1.26 -4.13 -6.44
CA VAL A 136 -0.05 -3.48 -6.93
C VAL A 136 0.90 -4.55 -7.46
N GLN A 137 1.51 -4.29 -8.60
CA GLN A 137 2.51 -5.18 -9.21
C GLN A 137 3.89 -4.87 -8.63
N PHE A 138 4.46 -5.82 -7.89
CA PHE A 138 5.80 -5.69 -7.33
C PHE A 138 6.81 -6.39 -8.25
N LEU A 139 7.89 -5.69 -8.61
CA LEU A 139 9.00 -6.29 -9.34
C LEU A 139 9.91 -7.05 -8.37
N ALA A 140 10.06 -8.35 -8.57
CA ALA A 140 11.03 -9.16 -7.83
C ALA A 140 12.46 -8.81 -8.24
N ARG A 141 13.30 -8.39 -7.29
CA ARG A 141 14.70 -8.02 -7.45
C ARG A 141 15.60 -8.91 -6.60
N PRO A 142 16.88 -9.11 -6.99
CA PRO A 142 17.81 -9.98 -6.26
C PRO A 142 18.09 -9.52 -4.82
N ALA A 143 18.63 -10.40 -4.00
CA ALA A 143 18.87 -10.15 -2.57
C ALA A 143 19.85 -9.00 -2.28
N ASN A 144 20.76 -8.67 -3.20
CA ASN A 144 21.70 -7.56 -3.08
C ASN A 144 21.12 -6.21 -3.55
N ALA A 145 19.84 -6.18 -3.98
CA ALA A 145 19.20 -4.94 -4.36
C ALA A 145 19.05 -4.01 -3.14
N VAL A 146 19.56 -2.80 -3.30
CA VAL A 146 19.27 -1.64 -2.45
C VAL A 146 18.16 -0.82 -3.12
N ASP A 147 17.53 0.09 -2.38
CA ASP A 147 16.63 1.07 -2.99
C ASP A 147 17.41 1.89 -4.03
N ALA A 148 17.26 1.47 -5.27
CA ALA A 148 17.58 2.27 -6.40
C ALA A 148 16.49 3.32 -6.54
N GLY A 149 16.84 4.59 -6.36
CA GLY A 149 16.11 5.67 -7.00
C GLY A 149 15.98 5.43 -8.52
N PRO A 150 15.23 6.28 -9.24
CA PRO A 150 14.77 6.03 -10.62
C PRO A 150 15.85 5.69 -11.69
N ASP A 151 17.14 5.69 -11.36
CA ASP A 151 18.26 5.51 -12.31
C ASP A 151 18.91 4.11 -12.36
N ALA A 152 18.55 3.12 -11.51
CA ALA A 152 19.26 1.82 -11.55
C ALA A 152 18.75 0.82 -12.60
N ALA A 153 18.00 1.27 -13.61
CA ALA A 153 17.65 0.44 -14.76
C ALA A 153 18.81 0.31 -15.78
N THR A 154 19.97 0.93 -15.52
CA THR A 154 21.14 0.89 -16.41
C THR A 154 22.39 0.34 -15.71
N GLY A 155 22.63 -0.97 -15.89
CA GLY A 155 23.96 -1.57 -16.05
C GLY A 155 24.81 -1.88 -14.79
N HIS A 156 25.10 -3.16 -14.56
CA HIS A 156 26.39 -3.75 -14.94
C HIS A 156 26.41 -5.27 -14.70
N GLU A 157 26.70 -5.99 -15.77
CA GLU A 157 27.20 -7.35 -15.75
C GLU A 157 28.67 -7.31 -15.25
N HIS A 158 29.05 -8.29 -14.43
CA HIS A 158 30.43 -8.65 -14.14
C HIS A 158 30.58 -10.15 -14.35
#